data_AF-A0A0C9XVR7-F1
#
_entry.id   AF-A0A0C9XVR7-F1
#
_cell.length_a   1.000
_cell.length_b   1.000
_cell.length_c   1.000
_cell.angle_alpha   90.00
_cell.angle_beta   90.00
_cell.angle_gamma   90.00
#
_symmetry.space_group_name_H-M   'P 1'
#
loop_
_entity.id
_entity.type
_entity.pdbx_description
1 polymer ?
#
loop_
_entity_poly.entity_id
_entity_poly.type
_entity_poly.pdbx_seq_one_letter_code
_entity_poly.pdbx_strand_id
1 'polypeptide(L)'
;MGVSIGVGNVTILPYIENKLNNWQLCNWYTLTPGQHTITVNVNSRSQAFFFDRFEYLPSGQVDGAGILVNQLDPDLRYDSNCQKLETMSQITQKTDATVFSPFVLVSWYGTTPTEFSHQETTATYSIDGGPPVTFSAPGLRNANSSTQYNRKLFGIPV
;
A
#
# COMPACT_ATOMS: atom_id res chain seq x y z
N MET A 1 3.30 -20.71 -4.14
CA MET A 1 3.96 -19.58 -4.79
C MET A 1 3.76 -18.37 -3.91
N GLY A 2 4.77 -17.88 -3.19
CA GLY A 2 4.53 -16.83 -2.21
C GLY A 2 5.75 -16.20 -1.58
N VAL A 3 5.48 -15.03 -0.99
CA VAL A 3 6.40 -14.12 -0.32
C VAL A 3 6.20 -14.24 1.20
N SER A 4 7.24 -13.94 1.97
CA SER A 4 7.24 -13.83 3.43
C SER A 4 7.90 -12.50 3.79
N ILE A 5 7.33 -11.73 4.71
CA ILE A 5 7.74 -10.36 5.09
C ILE A 5 7.85 -10.26 6.62
N GLY A 6 9.06 -10.22 7.18
CA GLY A 6 9.30 -9.97 8.62
C GLY A 6 9.60 -8.50 8.92
N VAL A 7 9.15 -7.94 10.06
CA VAL A 7 9.36 -6.53 10.42
C VAL A 7 9.60 -6.31 11.92
N GLY A 8 10.65 -5.58 12.34
CA GLY A 8 11.11 -5.46 13.74
C GLY A 8 10.34 -4.52 14.71
N ASN A 9 10.68 -4.63 16.02
CA ASN A 9 10.01 -4.14 17.25
C ASN A 9 9.75 -2.61 17.35
N VAL A 10 8.51 -2.18 17.69
CA VAL A 10 8.22 -0.76 18.01
C VAL A 10 7.07 -0.54 19.03
N THR A 11 7.16 0.56 19.79
CA THR A 11 6.27 1.11 20.83
C THR A 11 4.98 1.78 20.29
N ILE A 12 3.86 1.63 21.00
CA ILE A 12 2.50 2.07 20.62
C ILE A 12 2.16 3.48 21.15
N LEU A 13 1.55 4.34 20.32
CA LEU A 13 0.89 5.59 20.72
C LEU A 13 -0.63 5.55 20.35
N PRO A 14 -1.50 6.31 21.05
CA PRO A 14 -2.96 6.26 20.83
C PRO A 14 -3.38 6.79 19.46
N TYR A 15 -4.31 6.07 18.83
CA TYR A 15 -4.76 6.27 17.44
C TYR A 15 -5.66 7.51 17.27
N ILE A 16 -5.30 8.41 16.35
CA ILE A 16 -6.16 9.53 15.92
C ILE A 16 -6.17 9.53 14.39
N GLU A 17 -7.27 9.08 13.77
CA GLU A 17 -7.52 9.07 12.32
C GLU A 17 -7.14 10.42 11.68
N ASN A 18 -5.96 10.52 11.09
CA ASN A 18 -5.57 11.68 10.28
C ASN A 18 -5.41 11.24 8.82
N LYS A 19 -6.53 11.22 8.10
CA LYS A 19 -6.59 11.13 6.63
C LYS A 19 -6.05 12.44 6.05
N LEU A 20 -4.75 12.57 5.81
CA LEU A 20 -4.22 13.85 5.31
C LEU A 20 -3.68 13.82 3.87
N ASN A 21 -3.67 12.69 3.14
CA ASN A 21 -3.25 12.70 1.72
C ASN A 21 -3.62 11.42 0.92
N ASN A 22 -4.88 10.99 0.98
CA ASN A 22 -5.44 10.01 0.04
C ASN A 22 -6.95 10.19 -0.05
N TRP A 23 -7.38 11.45 -0.18
CA TRP A 23 -8.79 11.77 -0.27
C TRP A 23 -9.28 11.43 -1.66
N GLN A 24 -10.31 10.58 -1.72
CA GLN A 24 -11.01 10.33 -2.95
C GLN A 24 -11.64 11.64 -3.43
N LEU A 25 -11.09 12.23 -4.49
CA LEU A 25 -11.60 13.48 -5.06
C LEU A 25 -12.90 13.22 -5.83
N CYS A 26 -12.92 12.16 -6.63
CA CYS A 26 -14.07 11.73 -7.43
C CYS A 26 -14.07 10.20 -7.56
N ASN A 27 -15.24 9.60 -7.66
CA ASN A 27 -15.44 8.22 -8.07
C ASN A 27 -16.59 8.11 -9.07
N TRP A 28 -16.44 7.21 -10.05
CA TRP A 28 -17.49 6.90 -11.01
C TRP A 28 -17.58 5.39 -11.18
N TYR A 29 -18.77 4.82 -10.96
CA TYR A 29 -19.02 3.38 -11.08
C TYR A 29 -19.86 3.01 -12.31
N THR A 30 -20.38 4.00 -13.04
CA THR A 30 -21.39 3.82 -14.09
C THR A 30 -20.97 4.40 -15.43
N LEU A 31 -19.66 4.58 -15.66
CA LEU A 31 -19.16 5.04 -16.96
C LEU A 31 -19.37 3.95 -18.01
N THR A 32 -19.94 4.34 -19.15
CA THR A 32 -20.01 3.45 -20.32
C THR A 32 -18.60 3.17 -20.85
N PRO A 33 -18.34 1.97 -21.40
CA PRO A 33 -17.07 1.69 -22.04
C PRO A 33 -16.75 2.71 -23.14
N GLY A 34 -15.52 3.22 -23.19
CA GLY A 34 -15.11 4.23 -24.16
C GLY A 34 -13.94 5.10 -23.67
N GLN A 35 -13.51 6.01 -24.53
CA GLN A 35 -12.51 7.01 -24.17
C GLN A 35 -13.13 8.08 -23.28
N HIS A 36 -12.50 8.36 -22.14
CA HIS A 36 -12.92 9.38 -21.18
C HIS A 36 -11.81 10.41 -21.01
N THR A 37 -12.18 11.68 -20.89
CA THR A 37 -11.24 12.77 -20.56
C THR A 37 -11.49 13.20 -19.12
N ILE A 38 -10.44 13.13 -18.30
CA ILE A 38 -10.50 13.60 -16.91
C ILE A 38 -9.75 14.93 -16.84
N THR A 39 -10.42 15.94 -16.29
CA THR A 39 -9.84 17.27 -16.11
C THR A 39 -9.86 17.63 -14.63
N VAL A 40 -8.69 17.89 -14.06
CA VAL A 40 -8.54 18.37 -12.68
C VAL A 40 -8.17 19.84 -12.74
N ASN A 41 -9.12 20.71 -12.38
CA ASN A 41 -8.90 22.15 -12.30
C ASN A 41 -8.48 22.52 -10.87
N VAL A 42 -7.21 22.87 -10.69
CA VAL A 42 -6.66 23.26 -9.38
C VAL A 42 -6.50 24.77 -9.31
N ASN A 43 -7.09 25.40 -8.29
CA ASN A 43 -6.82 26.79 -7.95
C ASN A 43 -6.19 26.86 -6.56
N SER A 44 -4.90 27.19 -6.50
CA SER A 44 -4.14 27.29 -5.25
C SER A 44 -3.38 28.61 -5.20
N ARG A 45 -3.36 29.26 -4.02
CA ARG A 45 -2.74 30.58 -3.85
C ARG A 45 -1.27 30.51 -3.43
N SER A 46 -0.78 29.38 -2.91
CA SER A 46 0.63 29.19 -2.50
C SER A 46 1.01 27.74 -2.18
N GLN A 47 0.08 26.78 -2.28
CA GLN A 47 0.29 25.41 -1.84
C GLN A 47 0.35 24.47 -3.04
N ALA A 48 1.35 23.59 -3.08
CA ALA A 48 1.41 22.55 -4.09
C ALA A 48 0.22 21.60 -3.92
N PHE A 49 -0.45 21.31 -5.04
CA PHE A 49 -1.44 20.25 -5.11
C PHE A 49 -0.77 19.00 -5.67
N PHE A 50 -0.76 17.92 -4.91
CA PHE A 50 -0.20 16.65 -5.33
C PHE A 50 -1.34 15.71 -5.69
N PHE A 51 -1.22 15.06 -6.84
CA PHE A 51 -2.16 14.04 -7.28
C PHE A 51 -1.55 12.67 -6.98
N ASP A 52 -2.15 11.93 -6.05
CA ASP A 52 -1.56 10.69 -5.54
C ASP A 52 -1.72 9.53 -6.52
N ARG A 53 -2.96 9.23 -6.92
CA ARG A 53 -3.26 8.14 -7.84
C ARG A 53 -4.56 8.35 -8.62
N PHE A 54 -4.61 7.75 -9.79
CA PHE A 54 -5.82 7.52 -10.55
C PHE A 54 -6.02 6.01 -10.69
N GLU A 55 -7.21 5.52 -10.28
CA GLU A 55 -7.56 4.11 -10.40
C GLU A 55 -8.62 3.96 -11.49
N TYR A 56 -8.31 3.12 -12.48
CA TYR A 56 -9.22 2.77 -13.56
C TYR A 56 -9.42 1.26 -13.58
N LEU A 57 -10.68 0.86 -13.44
CA LEU A 57 -11.10 -0.53 -13.58
C LEU A 57 -11.76 -0.68 -14.96
N PRO A 58 -11.11 -1.36 -15.93
CA PRO A 58 -11.72 -1.59 -17.23
C PRO A 58 -12.95 -2.49 -17.11
N SER A 59 -13.93 -2.30 -17.99
CA SER A 59 -15.14 -3.14 -18.07
C SER A 59 -14.92 -4.49 -18.75
N GLY A 60 -13.70 -4.81 -19.15
CA GLY A 60 -13.33 -6.04 -19.84
C GLY A 60 -11.86 -6.39 -19.62
N GLN A 61 -11.42 -7.50 -20.20
CA GLN A 61 -10.03 -7.93 -20.12
C GLN A 61 -9.14 -6.99 -20.91
N VAL A 62 -8.08 -6.50 -20.28
CA VAL A 62 -7.04 -5.67 -20.90
C VAL A 62 -5.72 -6.40 -20.75
N ASP A 63 -5.09 -6.74 -21.87
CA ASP A 63 -3.79 -7.38 -21.87
C ASP A 63 -2.73 -6.44 -21.29
N GLY A 64 -1.89 -6.97 -20.40
CA GLY A 64 -0.85 -6.20 -19.72
C GLY A 64 -1.35 -5.25 -18.62
N ALA A 65 -2.65 -5.26 -18.28
CA ALA A 65 -3.14 -4.53 -17.13
C ALA A 65 -2.66 -5.14 -15.80
N GLY A 66 -2.32 -4.27 -14.85
CA GLY A 66 -2.07 -4.68 -13.48
C GLY A 66 -3.38 -5.01 -12.75
N ILE A 67 -3.33 -6.02 -11.86
CA ILE A 67 -4.45 -6.33 -10.97
C ILE A 67 -4.20 -5.60 -9.64
N LEU A 68 -5.17 -4.80 -9.21
CA LEU A 68 -5.15 -4.22 -7.87
C LEU A 68 -5.71 -5.24 -6.88
N VAL A 69 -4.81 -5.82 -6.08
CA VAL A 69 -5.15 -6.75 -5.01
C VAL A 69 -5.32 -5.95 -3.71
N ASN A 70 -6.48 -6.05 -3.06
CA ASN A 70 -6.73 -5.41 -1.77
C ASN A 70 -6.66 -6.42 -0.62
N GLN A 71 -6.70 -5.93 0.62
CA GLN A 71 -6.57 -6.74 1.85
C GLN A 71 -7.67 -7.80 2.07
N LEU A 72 -8.75 -7.75 1.29
CA LEU A 72 -9.86 -8.70 1.33
C LEU A 72 -9.77 -9.76 0.21
N ASP A 73 -8.74 -9.68 -0.64
CA ASP A 73 -8.52 -10.67 -1.67
C ASP A 73 -8.26 -12.05 -1.03
N PRO A 74 -9.04 -13.09 -1.40
CA PRO A 74 -8.94 -14.42 -0.78
C PRO A 74 -7.60 -15.12 -1.04
N ASP A 75 -6.84 -14.68 -2.04
CA ASP A 75 -5.51 -15.22 -2.34
C ASP A 75 -4.41 -14.59 -1.46
N LEU A 76 -4.70 -13.49 -0.77
CA LEU A 76 -3.83 -12.97 0.29
C LEU A 76 -4.03 -13.77 1.58
N ARG A 77 -2.94 -14.38 2.05
CA ARG A 77 -2.94 -15.14 3.32
C ARG A 77 -1.99 -14.47 4.29
N TYR A 78 -2.57 -13.92 5.35
CA TYR A 78 -1.84 -13.34 6.46
C TYR A 78 -1.69 -14.36 7.57
N ASP A 79 -0.57 -14.34 8.28
CA ASP A 79 -0.39 -15.18 9.45
C ASP A 79 -1.09 -14.57 10.69
N SER A 80 -0.96 -15.25 11.84
CA SER A 80 -1.53 -14.78 13.12
C SER A 80 -0.82 -13.57 13.74
N ASN A 81 0.28 -13.11 13.16
CA ASN A 81 1.01 -11.93 13.63
C ASN A 81 0.54 -10.64 12.96
N CYS A 82 -0.21 -10.75 11.87
CA CYS A 82 -0.91 -9.64 11.24
C CYS A 82 -2.26 -9.36 11.92
N GLN A 83 -2.61 -8.08 12.04
CA GLN A 83 -3.89 -7.62 12.58
C GLN A 83 -4.51 -6.58 11.65
N LYS A 84 -5.84 -6.44 11.71
CA LYS A 84 -6.56 -5.47 10.88
C LYS A 84 -6.21 -4.05 11.32
N LEU A 85 -5.84 -3.21 10.35
CA LEU A 85 -5.83 -1.76 10.48
C LEU A 85 -7.16 -1.25 9.91
N GLU A 86 -8.19 -1.30 10.75
CA GLU A 86 -9.57 -0.95 10.42
C GLU A 86 -10.06 -1.60 9.11
N THR A 87 -10.58 -0.79 8.18
CA THR A 87 -11.05 -1.23 6.85
C THR A 87 -10.00 -1.03 5.75
N MET A 88 -8.80 -0.55 6.08
CA MET A 88 -7.82 -0.10 5.09
C MET A 88 -6.79 -1.14 4.71
N SER A 89 -6.25 -1.89 5.68
CA SER A 89 -5.14 -2.82 5.46
C SER A 89 -5.02 -3.84 6.60
N GLN A 90 -4.06 -4.75 6.47
CA GLN A 90 -3.45 -5.44 7.60
C GLN A 90 -2.17 -4.71 8.03
N ILE A 91 -1.82 -4.81 9.31
CA ILE A 91 -0.60 -4.27 9.91
C ILE A 91 0.02 -5.32 10.84
N THR A 92 1.33 -5.25 11.02
CA THR A 92 2.07 -6.03 12.02
C THR A 92 3.10 -5.14 12.70
N GLN A 93 3.37 -5.43 13.97
CA GLN A 93 4.49 -4.86 14.75
C GLN A 93 5.40 -5.97 15.28
N LYS A 94 5.16 -7.21 14.83
CA LYS A 94 5.90 -8.40 15.24
C LYS A 94 6.88 -8.80 14.15
N THR A 95 8.08 -9.16 14.58
CA THR A 95 9.09 -9.77 13.71
C THR A 95 8.54 -11.05 13.07
N ASP A 96 9.02 -11.34 11.87
CA ASP A 96 8.70 -12.55 11.11
C ASP A 96 7.24 -12.72 10.70
N ALA A 97 6.48 -11.62 10.61
CA ALA A 97 5.04 -11.66 10.31
C ALA A 97 4.63 -12.45 9.07
N THR A 98 4.96 -12.15 7.82
CA THR A 98 4.52 -12.91 6.64
C THR A 98 3.09 -12.65 6.12
N VAL A 99 3.07 -12.37 4.82
CA VAL A 99 1.89 -12.33 3.97
C VAL A 99 2.22 -13.07 2.69
N PHE A 100 1.39 -14.05 2.35
CA PHE A 100 1.52 -14.87 1.15
C PHE A 100 0.57 -14.37 0.07
N SER A 101 1.04 -14.35 -1.18
CA SER A 101 0.26 -13.99 -2.36
C SER A 101 0.80 -14.72 -3.60
N PRO A 102 -0.05 -15.36 -4.43
CA PRO A 102 0.34 -15.81 -5.76
C PRO A 102 0.38 -14.63 -6.74
N PHE A 103 1.41 -14.54 -7.57
CA PHE A 103 1.55 -13.49 -8.58
C PHE A 103 2.44 -13.91 -9.75
N VAL A 104 2.42 -13.13 -10.83
CA VAL A 104 3.38 -13.22 -11.94
C VAL A 104 4.43 -12.11 -11.84
N LEU A 105 3.99 -10.86 -11.66
CA LEU A 105 4.80 -9.69 -11.35
C LEU A 105 4.10 -8.92 -10.22
N VAL A 106 4.87 -8.32 -9.32
CA VAL A 106 4.30 -7.58 -8.18
C VAL A 106 5.03 -6.28 -7.92
N SER A 107 4.26 -5.24 -7.63
CA SER A 107 4.70 -4.07 -6.89
C SER A 107 3.85 -3.97 -5.65
N TRP A 108 4.49 -3.97 -4.49
CA TRP A 108 3.81 -3.92 -3.21
C TRP A 108 3.78 -2.50 -2.68
N TYR A 109 2.59 -2.05 -2.28
CA TYR A 109 2.35 -0.74 -1.72
C TYR A 109 1.87 -0.86 -0.28
N GLY A 110 2.29 0.06 0.58
CA GLY A 110 1.96 0.07 1.99
C GLY A 110 1.56 1.45 2.51
N THR A 111 1.09 1.44 3.74
CA THR A 111 0.75 2.62 4.52
C THR A 111 1.71 2.69 5.71
N THR A 112 2.24 3.87 6.00
CA THR A 112 3.02 4.17 7.21
C THR A 112 2.18 5.08 8.10
N PRO A 113 1.44 4.54 9.10
CA PRO A 113 0.57 5.36 9.93
C PRO A 113 1.37 6.15 10.97
N THR A 114 0.95 7.37 11.26
CA THR A 114 1.61 8.27 12.23
C THR A 114 1.50 7.81 13.68
N GLU A 115 0.58 6.91 13.94
CA GLU A 115 0.27 6.38 15.26
C GLU A 115 1.23 5.25 15.69
N PHE A 116 2.00 4.71 14.75
CA PHE A 116 2.98 3.65 14.99
C PHE A 116 4.41 4.17 14.86
N SER A 117 5.37 3.24 14.85
CA SER A 117 6.77 3.55 14.58
C SER A 117 6.98 4.52 13.44
N HIS A 118 7.83 5.50 13.69
CA HIS A 118 8.38 6.35 12.64
C HIS A 118 9.74 5.87 12.16
N GLN A 119 10.32 4.85 12.81
CA GLN A 119 11.62 4.34 12.42
C GLN A 119 11.52 3.54 11.14
N GLU A 120 12.51 3.73 10.28
CA GLU A 120 12.77 2.83 9.18
C GLU A 120 13.07 1.43 9.71
N THR A 121 12.57 0.43 9.00
CA THR A 121 12.76 -0.97 9.32
C THR A 121 13.12 -1.74 8.06
N THR A 122 13.57 -2.98 8.23
CA THR A 122 13.89 -3.85 7.10
C THR A 122 12.86 -4.95 7.01
N ALA A 123 12.60 -5.37 5.79
CA ALA A 123 11.74 -6.49 5.47
C ALA A 123 12.37 -7.31 4.35
N THR A 124 11.90 -8.53 4.18
CA THR A 124 12.36 -9.42 3.14
C THR A 124 11.20 -9.82 2.25
N TYR A 125 11.52 -10.25 1.02
CA TYR A 125 10.62 -11.06 0.22
C TYR A 125 11.38 -12.26 -0.33
N SER A 126 10.69 -13.37 -0.54
CA SER A 126 11.22 -14.54 -1.23
C SER A 126 10.25 -14.96 -2.32
N ILE A 127 10.77 -15.56 -3.39
CA ILE A 127 9.97 -16.08 -4.49
C ILE A 127 10.14 -17.59 -4.49
N ASP A 128 9.04 -18.32 -4.34
CA ASP A 128 8.99 -19.79 -4.40
C ASP A 128 9.98 -20.50 -3.47
N GLY A 129 10.18 -19.96 -2.26
CA GLY A 129 11.11 -20.52 -1.27
C GLY A 129 12.59 -20.28 -1.60
N GLY A 130 12.89 -19.48 -2.62
CA GLY A 130 14.23 -19.02 -2.94
C GLY A 130 14.83 -18.11 -1.86
N PRO A 131 16.10 -17.68 -2.05
CA PRO A 131 16.78 -16.81 -1.10
C PRO A 131 16.02 -15.50 -0.87
N PRO A 132 15.89 -15.03 0.38
CA PRO A 132 15.21 -13.78 0.67
C PRO A 132 16.01 -12.58 0.18
N VAL A 133 15.31 -11.61 -0.40
CA VAL A 133 15.83 -10.30 -0.78
C VAL A 133 15.37 -9.28 0.24
N THR A 134 16.32 -8.57 0.85
CA THR A 134 16.03 -7.53 1.83
C THR A 134 15.70 -6.20 1.13
N PHE A 135 14.68 -5.51 1.63
CA PHE A 135 14.35 -4.14 1.25
C PHE A 135 14.11 -3.29 2.51
N SER A 136 14.27 -1.98 2.37
CA SER A 136 13.93 -1.03 3.43
C SER A 136 12.45 -0.69 3.37
N ALA A 137 11.76 -0.81 4.49
CA ALA A 137 10.41 -0.32 4.70
C ALA A 137 10.52 1.04 5.42
N PRO A 138 10.37 2.15 4.69
CA PRO A 138 10.64 3.46 5.23
C PRO A 138 9.59 3.85 6.28
N GLY A 139 10.08 4.41 7.39
CA GLY A 139 9.25 5.02 8.41
C GLY A 139 8.77 6.41 8.02
N LEU A 140 8.40 7.21 9.02
CA LEU A 140 8.04 8.61 8.87
C LEU A 140 9.23 9.53 9.12
N ARG A 141 9.27 10.67 8.42
CA ARG A 141 10.44 11.56 8.42
C ARG A 141 10.70 12.20 9.80
N ASN A 142 9.65 12.45 10.56
CA ASN A 142 9.71 13.01 11.92
C ASN A 142 8.41 12.74 12.69
N ALA A 143 8.43 13.03 14.00
CA ALA A 143 7.30 12.84 14.92
C ALA A 143 5.99 13.53 14.50
N ASN A 144 6.08 14.58 13.69
CA ASN A 144 4.92 15.39 13.25
C ASN A 144 4.49 15.06 11.81
N SER A 145 5.04 14.01 11.21
CA SER A 145 4.69 13.60 9.86
C SER A 145 3.28 12.99 9.84
N SER A 146 2.49 13.33 8.84
CA SER A 146 1.20 12.70 8.59
C SER A 146 1.38 11.26 8.11
N THR A 147 0.34 10.44 8.33
CA THR A 147 0.24 9.09 7.74
C THR A 147 0.51 9.15 6.24
N GLN A 148 1.40 8.29 5.77
CA GLN A 148 1.74 8.19 4.36
C GLN A 148 1.03 6.99 3.77
N TYR A 149 0.23 7.22 2.73
CA TYR A 149 -0.52 6.19 2.02
C TYR A 149 0.17 5.83 0.70
N ASN A 150 -0.14 4.65 0.14
CA ASN A 150 0.25 4.26 -1.22
C ASN A 150 1.76 4.36 -1.51
N ARG A 151 2.59 4.07 -0.52
CA ARG A 151 4.05 4.07 -0.71
C ARG A 151 4.48 2.74 -1.31
N LYS A 152 5.18 2.75 -2.44
CA LYS A 152 5.82 1.54 -2.97
C LYS A 152 6.89 1.09 -1.96
N LEU A 153 6.72 -0.11 -1.42
CA LEU A 153 7.69 -0.73 -0.51
C LEU A 153 8.75 -1.50 -1.31
N PHE A 154 8.29 -2.31 -2.26
CA PHE A 154 9.16 -3.01 -3.20
C PHE A 154 8.43 -3.30 -4.51
N GLY A 155 9.18 -3.71 -5.51
CA GLY A 155 8.65 -4.38 -6.68
C GLY A 155 9.72 -5.30 -7.26
N ILE A 156 9.30 -6.38 -7.89
CA ILE A 156 10.23 -7.29 -8.54
C ILE A 156 10.67 -6.62 -9.85
N PRO A 157 11.98 -6.44 -10.08
CA PRO A 157 12.49 -5.94 -11.36
C PRO A 157 12.04 -6.87 -12.51
N VAL A 158 11.62 -6.26 -13.62
CA VAL A 158 11.38 -6.96 -14.90
C VAL A 158 12.68 -7.21 -15.64
#